data_AF-A0A660PLP5-F1
#
_entry.id   AF-A0A660PLP5-F1
#
_cell.length_a   1.000
_cell.length_b   1.000
_cell.length_c   1.000
_cell.angle_alpha   90.00
_cell.angle_beta   90.00
_cell.angle_gamma   90.00
#
_symmetry.space_group_name_H-M   'P 1'
#
loop_
_entity.id
_entity.type
_entity.pdbx_description
1 polymer ?
#
loop_
_entity_poly.entity_id
_entity_poly.type
_entity_poly.pdbx_seq_one_letter_code
_entity_poly.pdbx_strand_id
1 'polypeptide(L)'
;MVKFFSEKDKLLGLIFSVLIFGSITGCSSLATKTDFYRPITKELHQNNFYAVVEKIEKAKTDKKFSHKNRFLYYLDAGLAYHYAKLYDSSNIRLTAAEDAADELFTKSISKAAASLLLNDNVMEYAGEDYEILYTNLIKAMNYLSLNMFDDAFVEIRRANNKLNLLDQKYADAATRFQEMSAKDTANVGLTYDYEKVNFNNDAFARYLSMHIYAADGLYDDAKIDLDWMHRAFKEQPHIYNFEIPEVNYYSQEKAILSVVALTGIAPHKDAFNLRIRTDKDLNLVQVLFTGEDGNESEYTHFALPVSSDYYFKFAVPKLVDKLSDVYEIKVFANDEPIGRLSLIEDISKVAHETYNAKKSLVYIRSFSRAIYKGLVANKMKKKADSGGLAGWLKKAAIDVGMDATENAD
;
A
#
# COMPACT_ATOMS: atom_id res chain seq x y z
N MET A 1 63.02 -19.42 -26.87
CA MET A 1 63.06 -18.03 -26.38
C MET A 1 61.70 -17.72 -25.75
N VAL A 2 61.57 -17.95 -24.45
CA VAL A 2 60.31 -17.84 -23.70
C VAL A 2 60.10 -16.37 -23.32
N LYS A 3 59.06 -15.73 -23.85
CA LYS A 3 58.65 -14.38 -23.43
C LYS A 3 57.81 -14.49 -22.16
N PHE A 4 58.34 -13.96 -21.07
CA PHE A 4 57.63 -13.70 -19.83
C PHE A 4 56.50 -12.69 -20.08
N PHE A 5 55.24 -13.12 -19.93
CA PHE A 5 54.13 -12.20 -19.69
C PHE A 5 54.08 -11.88 -18.18
N SER A 6 54.03 -10.59 -17.87
CA SER A 6 53.96 -10.02 -16.53
C SER A 6 52.76 -10.55 -15.74
N GLU A 7 52.99 -10.98 -14.49
CA GLU A 7 51.95 -11.40 -13.53
C GLU A 7 50.88 -10.31 -13.27
N LYS A 8 51.18 -9.04 -13.56
CA LYS A 8 50.23 -7.94 -13.36
C LYS A 8 49.07 -7.94 -14.37
N ASP A 9 49.27 -8.48 -15.57
CA ASP A 9 48.24 -8.47 -16.62
C ASP A 9 47.21 -9.60 -16.44
N LYS A 10 47.58 -10.69 -15.75
CA LYS A 10 46.65 -11.76 -15.36
C LYS A 10 45.78 -11.35 -14.17
N LEU A 11 46.28 -10.50 -13.27
CA LEU A 11 45.53 -10.01 -12.12
C LEU A 11 44.47 -8.98 -12.52
N LEU A 12 44.76 -8.11 -13.51
CA LEU A 12 43.77 -7.16 -14.05
C LEU A 12 42.66 -7.86 -14.83
N GLY A 13 42.98 -8.93 -15.58
CA GLY A 13 41.97 -9.74 -16.29
C GLY A 13 41.04 -10.51 -15.35
N LEU A 14 41.56 -11.03 -14.23
CA LEU A 14 40.77 -11.77 -13.25
C LEU A 14 39.82 -10.86 -12.45
N ILE A 15 40.26 -9.63 -12.12
CA ILE A 15 39.43 -8.64 -11.42
C ILE A 15 38.29 -8.13 -12.32
N PHE A 16 38.49 -8.06 -13.64
CA PHE A 16 37.42 -7.68 -14.58
C PHE A 16 36.41 -8.80 -14.85
N SER A 17 36.83 -10.08 -14.77
CA SER A 17 35.93 -11.24 -14.90
C SER A 17 35.10 -11.54 -13.64
N VAL A 18 35.58 -11.17 -12.45
CA VAL A 18 34.85 -11.37 -11.18
C VAL A 18 33.81 -10.27 -10.92
N LEU A 19 33.96 -9.09 -11.52
CA LEU A 19 32.99 -7.99 -11.43
C LEU A 19 31.79 -8.12 -12.41
N ILE A 20 31.83 -9.04 -13.36
CA ILE A 20 30.75 -9.27 -14.33
C ILE A 20 29.81 -10.43 -13.92
N PHE A 21 30.21 -11.28 -12.97
CA PHE A 21 29.39 -12.42 -12.52
C PHE A 21 28.58 -12.15 -11.22
N GLY A 22 28.65 -10.94 -10.66
CA GLY A 22 28.03 -10.58 -9.39
C GLY A 22 26.72 -9.78 -9.45
N SER A 23 26.19 -9.48 -10.64
CA SER A 23 25.17 -8.42 -10.79
C SER A 23 23.84 -8.85 -11.42
N ILE A 24 23.49 -10.15 -11.40
CA ILE A 24 22.23 -10.67 -11.97
C ILE A 24 21.25 -11.19 -10.89
N THR A 25 21.24 -10.56 -9.71
CA THR A 25 20.15 -10.76 -8.71
C THR A 25 19.20 -9.57 -8.64
N GLY A 26 19.00 -8.89 -9.78
CA GLY A 26 18.15 -7.70 -9.91
C GLY A 26 16.66 -7.99 -10.12
N CYS A 27 16.24 -9.25 -10.26
CA CYS A 27 14.82 -9.63 -10.36
C CYS A 27 14.39 -10.35 -9.09
N SER A 28 14.09 -9.63 -8.00
CA SER A 28 13.58 -10.33 -6.81
C SER A 28 12.75 -9.52 -5.80
N SER A 29 12.48 -8.22 -5.94
CA SER A 29 11.70 -7.52 -4.88
C SER A 29 10.28 -8.10 -4.72
N LEU A 30 9.63 -8.48 -5.82
CA LEU A 30 8.31 -9.13 -5.80
C LEU A 30 8.41 -10.64 -5.45
N ALA A 31 9.33 -11.37 -6.07
CA ALA A 31 9.55 -12.79 -5.78
C ALA A 31 9.94 -13.05 -4.31
N THR A 32 10.76 -12.18 -3.72
CA THR A 32 11.19 -12.27 -2.31
C THR A 32 10.04 -11.96 -1.34
N LYS A 33 9.12 -11.03 -1.68
CA LYS A 33 7.91 -10.78 -0.88
C LYS A 33 6.94 -11.97 -0.95
N THR A 34 6.73 -12.55 -2.13
CA THR A 34 5.87 -13.74 -2.29
C THR A 34 6.42 -14.95 -1.54
N ASP A 35 7.73 -15.20 -1.61
CA ASP A 35 8.36 -16.29 -0.87
C ASP A 35 8.36 -16.08 0.65
N PHE A 36 8.43 -14.82 1.10
CA PHE A 36 8.33 -14.49 2.52
C PHE A 36 6.93 -14.81 3.08
N TYR A 37 5.87 -14.38 2.40
CA TYR A 37 4.49 -14.54 2.89
C TYR A 37 3.91 -15.93 2.63
N ARG A 38 4.39 -16.68 1.61
CA ARG A 38 3.90 -18.02 1.29
C ARG A 38 3.80 -18.99 2.49
N PRO A 39 4.82 -19.17 3.35
CA PRO A 39 4.69 -20.03 4.52
C PRO A 39 3.73 -19.48 5.59
N ILE A 40 3.49 -18.17 5.65
CA ILE A 40 2.53 -17.54 6.57
C ILE A 40 1.11 -17.78 6.08
N THR A 41 0.84 -17.52 4.79
CA THR A 41 -0.45 -17.74 4.14
C THR A 41 -0.90 -19.20 4.24
N LYS A 42 0.04 -20.14 4.14
CA LYS A 42 -0.26 -21.57 4.33
C LYS A 42 -0.86 -21.86 5.71
N GLU A 43 -0.29 -21.32 6.78
CA GLU A 43 -0.83 -21.53 8.15
C GLU A 43 -2.15 -20.79 8.35
N LEU A 44 -2.30 -19.60 7.77
CA LEU A 44 -3.58 -18.85 7.78
C LEU A 44 -4.71 -19.69 7.19
N HIS A 45 -4.49 -20.32 6.03
CA HIS A 45 -5.49 -21.19 5.39
C HIS A 45 -5.82 -22.44 6.21
N GLN A 46 -4.91 -22.85 7.10
CA GLN A 46 -5.07 -23.99 8.00
C GLN A 46 -5.63 -23.58 9.37
N ASN A 47 -5.98 -22.30 9.56
CA ASN A 47 -6.41 -21.71 10.84
C ASN A 47 -5.40 -21.90 11.99
N ASN A 48 -4.11 -22.06 11.66
CA ASN A 48 -3.05 -22.24 12.64
C ASN A 48 -2.47 -20.89 13.09
N PHE A 49 -3.30 -20.09 13.75
CA PHE A 49 -2.97 -18.69 14.04
C PHE A 49 -1.79 -18.53 15.03
N TYR A 50 -1.57 -19.47 15.95
CA TYR A 50 -0.37 -19.46 16.80
C TYR A 50 0.92 -19.63 16.00
N ALA A 51 0.93 -20.51 14.98
CA ALA A 51 2.10 -20.65 14.11
C ALA A 51 2.29 -19.41 13.21
N VAL A 52 1.22 -18.73 12.82
CA VAL A 52 1.30 -17.44 12.12
C VAL A 52 2.03 -16.40 12.99
N VAL A 53 1.63 -16.26 14.26
CA VAL A 53 2.30 -15.40 15.24
C VAL A 53 3.78 -15.75 15.37
N GLU A 54 4.11 -17.03 15.56
CA GLU A 54 5.50 -17.48 15.68
C GLU A 54 6.34 -17.10 14.45
N LYS A 55 5.82 -17.33 13.24
CA LYS A 55 6.54 -17.02 12.00
C LYS A 55 6.76 -15.53 11.82
N ILE A 56 5.79 -14.68 12.15
CA ILE A 56 5.92 -13.21 12.05
C ILE A 56 6.94 -12.69 13.08
N GLU A 57 6.86 -13.13 14.33
CA GLU A 57 7.80 -12.68 15.38
C GLU A 57 9.22 -13.20 15.11
N LYS A 58 9.37 -14.45 14.64
CA LYS A 58 10.65 -14.98 14.19
C LYS A 58 11.20 -14.18 13.00
N ALA A 59 10.37 -13.83 12.03
CA ALA A 59 10.78 -13.00 10.90
C ALA A 59 11.33 -11.63 11.33
N LYS A 60 10.76 -11.02 12.37
CA LYS A 60 11.32 -9.80 12.96
C LYS A 60 12.67 -10.06 13.63
N THR A 61 12.80 -11.09 14.46
CA THR A 61 14.08 -11.44 15.11
C THR A 61 15.17 -11.76 14.08
N ASP A 62 14.82 -12.44 12.99
CA ASP A 62 15.69 -12.75 11.86
C ASP A 62 15.96 -11.53 10.94
N LYS A 63 15.46 -10.33 11.31
CA LYS A 63 15.60 -9.07 10.56
C LYS A 63 15.06 -9.12 9.13
N LYS A 64 14.07 -9.98 8.86
CA LYS A 64 13.36 -10.04 7.57
C LYS A 64 12.42 -8.86 7.37
N PHE A 65 11.91 -8.28 8.46
CA PHE A 65 11.31 -6.95 8.45
C PHE A 65 12.42 -5.89 8.59
N SER A 66 12.71 -5.19 7.50
CA SER A 66 13.59 -4.02 7.57
C SER A 66 12.96 -2.91 8.44
N HIS A 67 13.77 -2.00 8.98
CA HIS A 67 13.26 -0.83 9.72
C HIS A 67 12.19 -0.05 8.92
N LYS A 68 12.32 -0.02 7.58
CA LYS A 68 11.39 0.64 6.67
C LYS A 68 10.00 0.01 6.63
N ASN A 69 9.87 -1.25 7.06
CA ASN A 69 8.63 -2.00 7.06
C ASN A 69 8.06 -2.17 8.47
N ARG A 70 8.42 -1.27 9.41
CA ARG A 70 7.98 -1.37 10.81
C ARG A 70 6.45 -1.29 10.97
N PHE A 71 5.78 -0.42 10.20
CA PHE A 71 4.31 -0.38 10.15
C PHE A 71 3.74 -1.75 9.77
N LEU A 72 4.23 -2.31 8.65
CA LEU A 72 3.76 -3.59 8.12
C LEU A 72 3.98 -4.73 9.11
N TYR A 73 5.13 -4.77 9.79
CA TYR A 73 5.36 -5.72 10.87
C TYR A 73 4.31 -5.58 11.98
N TYR A 74 4.05 -4.37 12.46
CA TYR A 74 3.11 -4.16 13.56
C TYR A 74 1.68 -4.51 13.17
N LEU A 75 1.27 -4.18 11.93
CA LEU A 75 -0.02 -4.55 11.38
C LEU A 75 -0.17 -6.07 11.27
N ASP A 76 0.77 -6.73 10.60
CA ASP A 76 0.78 -8.19 10.40
C ASP A 76 0.76 -8.93 11.74
N ALA A 77 1.60 -8.50 12.69
CA ALA A 77 1.62 -9.06 14.04
C ALA A 77 0.29 -8.82 14.76
N GLY A 78 -0.24 -7.60 14.71
CA GLY A 78 -1.53 -7.25 15.33
C GLY A 78 -2.67 -8.14 14.85
N LEU A 79 -2.80 -8.33 13.53
CA LEU A 79 -3.80 -9.21 12.94
C LEU A 79 -3.57 -10.68 13.32
N ALA A 80 -2.32 -11.16 13.30
CA ALA A 80 -1.98 -12.52 13.71
C ALA A 80 -2.39 -12.80 15.17
N TYR A 81 -2.09 -11.86 16.08
CA TYR A 81 -2.50 -11.97 17.49
C TYR A 81 -4.03 -11.90 17.64
N HIS A 82 -4.75 -11.08 16.85
CA HIS A 82 -6.21 -11.04 16.83
C HIS A 82 -6.81 -12.41 16.51
N TYR A 83 -6.40 -13.01 15.39
CA TYR A 83 -6.91 -14.32 14.99
C TYR A 83 -6.46 -15.46 15.93
N ALA A 84 -5.31 -15.31 16.61
CA ALA A 84 -4.88 -16.20 17.67
C ALA A 84 -5.63 -15.98 19.01
N LYS A 85 -6.62 -15.07 19.06
CA LYS A 85 -7.41 -14.70 20.24
C LYS A 85 -6.56 -14.13 21.40
N LEU A 86 -5.41 -13.56 21.06
CA LEU A 86 -4.49 -12.91 21.99
C LEU A 86 -4.69 -11.39 21.91
N TYR A 87 -5.89 -10.96 22.29
CA TYR A 87 -6.42 -9.62 22.04
C TYR A 87 -5.58 -8.49 22.66
N ASP A 88 -5.08 -8.66 23.89
CA ASP A 88 -4.20 -7.66 24.52
C ASP A 88 -2.91 -7.42 23.72
N SER A 89 -2.28 -8.51 23.27
CA SER A 89 -1.06 -8.45 22.45
C SER A 89 -1.35 -7.86 21.07
N SER A 90 -2.51 -8.17 20.49
CA SER A 90 -2.99 -7.57 19.25
C SER A 90 -3.12 -6.05 19.41
N ASN A 91 -3.78 -5.58 20.46
CA ASN A 91 -3.98 -4.16 20.74
C ASN A 91 -2.65 -3.39 20.88
N ILE A 92 -1.66 -3.97 21.57
CA ILE A 92 -0.31 -3.39 21.70
C ILE A 92 0.34 -3.21 20.33
N ARG A 93 0.26 -4.23 19.46
CA ARG A 93 0.88 -4.19 18.12
C ARG A 93 0.15 -3.24 17.19
N LEU A 94 -1.19 -3.25 17.18
CA LEU A 94 -1.99 -2.34 16.35
C LEU A 94 -1.82 -0.87 16.77
N THR A 95 -1.63 -0.60 18.06
CA THR A 95 -1.28 0.75 18.54
C THR A 95 0.09 1.19 18.02
N ALA A 96 1.10 0.31 18.08
CA ALA A 96 2.41 0.59 17.51
C ALA A 96 2.38 0.77 15.98
N ALA A 97 1.44 0.13 15.28
CA ALA A 97 1.20 0.36 13.84
C ALA A 97 0.69 1.79 13.60
N GLU A 98 -0.32 2.24 14.37
CA GLU A 98 -0.83 3.61 14.28
C GLU A 98 0.23 4.67 14.60
N ASP A 99 0.98 4.48 15.69
CA ASP A 99 2.07 5.40 16.06
C ASP A 99 3.12 5.50 14.93
N ALA A 100 3.45 4.37 14.31
CA ALA A 100 4.36 4.34 13.18
C ALA A 100 3.78 5.06 11.96
N ALA A 101 2.49 4.88 11.67
CA ALA A 101 1.82 5.54 10.56
C ALA A 101 1.80 7.07 10.74
N ASP A 102 1.43 7.56 11.92
CA ASP A 102 1.36 8.99 12.23
C ASP A 102 2.75 9.66 12.15
N GLU A 103 3.77 9.01 12.69
CA GLU A 103 5.16 9.48 12.62
C GLU A 103 5.65 9.56 11.17
N LEU A 104 5.37 8.52 10.38
CA LEU A 104 5.81 8.44 8.98
C LEU A 104 5.07 9.39 8.07
N PHE A 105 3.77 9.56 8.27
CA PHE A 105 2.98 10.53 7.54
C PHE A 105 3.49 11.95 7.81
N THR A 106 3.68 12.32 9.07
CA THR A 106 4.22 13.63 9.47
C THR A 106 5.58 13.88 8.83
N LYS A 107 6.50 12.90 8.90
CA LYS A 107 7.81 12.99 8.24
C LYS A 107 7.70 13.13 6.72
N SER A 108 6.81 12.38 6.07
CA SER A 108 6.64 12.43 4.61
C SER A 108 6.21 13.81 4.13
N ILE A 109 5.34 14.48 4.91
CA ILE A 109 4.91 15.83 4.61
C ILE A 109 6.01 16.85 4.88
N SER A 110 6.66 16.80 6.05
CA SER A 110 7.73 17.74 6.40
C SER A 110 8.97 17.61 5.51
N LYS A 111 9.27 16.39 5.05
CA LYS A 111 10.41 16.10 4.16
C LYS A 111 10.08 16.29 2.67
N ALA A 112 8.84 16.60 2.31
CA ALA A 112 8.39 16.80 0.93
C ALA A 112 9.35 17.73 0.15
N ALA A 113 9.90 18.76 0.81
CA ALA A 113 10.87 19.73 0.28
C ALA A 113 12.23 19.16 -0.17
N ALA A 114 12.72 18.10 0.46
CA ALA A 114 13.98 17.44 0.10
C ALA A 114 13.76 16.11 -0.66
N SER A 115 12.51 15.63 -0.68
CA SER A 115 12.16 14.25 -1.08
C SER A 115 11.85 14.04 -2.55
N LEU A 116 11.62 15.09 -3.36
CA LEU A 116 11.48 14.96 -4.82
C LEU A 116 12.70 14.25 -5.46
N LEU A 117 13.82 14.21 -4.72
CA LEU A 117 15.11 13.65 -5.13
C LEU A 117 15.45 12.29 -4.50
N LEU A 118 14.74 11.86 -3.44
CA LEU A 118 15.02 10.60 -2.76
C LEU A 118 14.08 9.50 -3.30
N ASN A 119 14.58 8.28 -3.47
CA ASN A 119 13.82 7.12 -3.96
C ASN A 119 12.75 6.69 -2.92
N ASP A 120 11.53 6.32 -3.33
CA ASP A 120 10.49 5.81 -2.43
C ASP A 120 10.91 4.49 -1.79
N ASN A 121 11.74 3.69 -2.46
CA ASN A 121 12.41 2.53 -1.84
C ASN A 121 13.34 2.90 -0.66
N VAL A 122 13.66 4.18 -0.45
CA VAL A 122 14.39 4.68 0.73
C VAL A 122 13.42 5.10 1.84
N MET A 123 12.18 5.43 1.52
CA MET A 123 11.16 5.81 2.47
C MET A 123 10.62 4.58 3.22
N GLU A 124 10.07 4.83 4.41
CA GLU A 124 9.42 3.80 5.19
C GLU A 124 7.95 3.72 4.77
N TYR A 125 7.41 2.50 4.72
CA TYR A 125 6.00 2.29 4.40
C TYR A 125 5.14 2.82 5.53
N ALA A 126 4.37 3.88 5.25
CA ALA A 126 3.56 4.60 6.24
C ALA A 126 2.19 3.96 6.50
N GLY A 127 1.83 2.91 5.74
CA GLY A 127 0.47 2.36 5.69
C GLY A 127 -0.44 3.10 4.72
N GLU A 128 -1.46 2.40 4.24
CA GLU A 128 -2.60 2.99 3.53
C GLU A 128 -3.70 3.40 4.52
N ASP A 129 -4.54 4.36 4.12
CA ASP A 129 -5.57 4.90 5.03
C ASP A 129 -6.58 3.84 5.46
N TYR A 130 -6.96 2.94 4.57
CA TYR A 130 -7.83 1.82 4.93
C TYR A 130 -7.15 0.89 5.94
N GLU A 131 -5.85 0.59 5.80
CA GLU A 131 -5.13 -0.25 6.76
C GLU A 131 -5.14 0.38 8.16
N ILE A 132 -4.89 1.70 8.22
CA ILE A 132 -4.88 2.49 9.46
C ILE A 132 -6.28 2.65 10.06
N LEU A 133 -7.32 2.69 9.22
CA LEU A 133 -8.71 2.67 9.67
C LEU A 133 -9.04 1.33 10.34
N TYR A 134 -8.73 0.23 9.65
CA TYR A 134 -9.03 -1.11 10.15
C TYR A 134 -8.19 -1.50 11.36
N THR A 135 -7.04 -0.87 11.64
CA THR A 135 -6.38 -1.09 12.94
C THR A 135 -7.29 -0.71 14.11
N ASN A 136 -8.05 0.38 14.01
CA ASN A 136 -9.00 0.78 15.06
C ASN A 136 -10.18 -0.19 15.13
N LEU A 137 -10.75 -0.59 13.99
CA LEU A 137 -11.91 -1.49 13.98
C LEU A 137 -11.56 -2.88 14.50
N ILE A 138 -10.37 -3.40 14.19
CA ILE A 138 -9.88 -4.66 14.78
C ILE A 138 -9.61 -4.50 16.27
N LYS A 139 -9.03 -3.38 16.72
CA LYS A 139 -8.90 -3.10 18.17
C LYS A 139 -10.26 -3.02 18.86
N ALA A 140 -11.27 -2.42 18.22
CA ALA A 140 -12.62 -2.42 18.77
C ALA A 140 -13.16 -3.85 18.95
N MET A 141 -13.00 -4.73 17.95
CA MET A 141 -13.36 -6.14 18.07
C MET A 141 -12.57 -6.88 19.17
N ASN A 142 -11.28 -6.56 19.34
CA ASN A 142 -10.45 -7.08 20.43
C ASN A 142 -11.01 -6.67 21.80
N TYR A 143 -11.29 -5.37 21.98
CA TYR A 143 -11.84 -4.83 23.22
C TYR A 143 -13.22 -5.40 23.53
N LEU A 144 -14.09 -5.55 22.52
CA LEU A 144 -15.37 -6.25 22.67
C LEU A 144 -15.18 -7.68 23.17
N SER A 145 -14.19 -8.40 22.63
CA SER A 145 -13.87 -9.77 23.06
C SER A 145 -13.30 -9.85 24.49
N LEU A 146 -12.82 -8.73 25.02
CA LEU A 146 -12.34 -8.57 26.39
C LEU A 146 -13.41 -8.00 27.34
N ASN A 147 -14.63 -7.77 26.86
CA ASN A 147 -15.72 -7.06 27.57
C ASN A 147 -15.36 -5.61 27.97
N MET A 148 -14.48 -4.96 27.21
CA MET A 148 -14.05 -3.58 27.40
C MET A 148 -14.81 -2.66 26.45
N PHE A 149 -16.10 -2.44 26.71
CA PHE A 149 -17.00 -1.70 25.81
C PHE A 149 -16.61 -0.23 25.61
N ASP A 150 -16.19 0.46 26.68
CA ASP A 150 -15.73 1.85 26.61
C ASP A 150 -14.52 2.01 25.69
N ASP A 151 -13.52 1.13 25.82
CA ASP A 151 -12.32 1.14 24.97
C ASP A 151 -12.66 0.81 23.51
N ALA A 152 -13.58 -0.13 23.28
CA ALA A 152 -14.07 -0.41 21.93
C ALA A 152 -14.72 0.83 21.30
N PHE A 153 -15.53 1.57 22.09
CA PHE A 153 -16.18 2.80 21.64
C PHE A 153 -15.17 3.91 21.32
N VAL A 154 -14.10 4.04 22.12
CA VAL A 154 -13.01 4.98 21.85
C VAL A 154 -12.35 4.67 20.50
N GLU A 155 -12.08 3.41 20.20
CA GLU A 155 -11.47 3.02 18.93
C GLU A 155 -12.40 3.24 17.74
N ILE A 156 -13.70 2.99 17.87
CA ILE A 156 -14.69 3.33 16.82
C ILE A 156 -14.76 4.84 16.58
N ARG A 157 -14.72 5.66 17.64
CA ARG A 157 -14.64 7.13 17.51
C ARG A 157 -13.35 7.56 16.80
N ARG A 158 -12.22 6.92 17.10
CA ARG A 158 -10.94 7.20 16.42
C ARG A 158 -11.01 6.86 14.93
N ALA A 159 -11.60 5.73 14.57
CA ALA A 159 -11.85 5.34 13.17
C ALA A 159 -12.66 6.43 12.44
N ASN A 160 -13.81 6.82 13.00
CA ASN A 160 -14.67 7.86 12.45
C ASN A 160 -13.94 9.21 12.30
N ASN A 161 -13.14 9.60 13.29
CA ASN A 161 -12.35 10.84 13.22
C ASN A 161 -11.32 10.80 12.09
N LYS A 162 -10.64 9.66 11.87
CA LYS A 162 -9.70 9.50 10.75
C LYS A 162 -10.37 9.67 9.40
N LEU A 163 -11.57 9.11 9.22
CA LEU A 163 -12.36 9.27 7.99
C LEU A 163 -12.76 10.73 7.76
N ASN A 164 -13.28 11.39 8.79
CA ASN A 164 -13.71 12.79 8.69
C ASN A 164 -12.56 13.75 8.36
N LEU A 165 -11.33 13.42 8.75
CA LEU A 165 -10.14 14.22 8.49
C LEU A 165 -9.42 13.84 7.19
N LEU A 166 -9.88 12.81 6.46
CA LEU A 166 -9.14 12.26 5.34
C LEU A 166 -9.07 13.21 4.13
N ASP A 167 -10.16 13.91 3.84
CA ASP A 167 -10.19 14.90 2.77
C ASP A 167 -9.24 16.08 3.08
N GLN A 168 -9.31 16.61 4.31
CA GLN A 168 -8.41 17.67 4.78
C GLN A 168 -6.94 17.24 4.73
N LYS A 169 -6.65 15.99 5.13
CA LYS A 169 -5.30 15.41 5.07
C LYS A 169 -4.70 15.51 3.65
N TYR A 170 -5.50 15.22 2.62
CA TYR A 170 -5.05 15.28 1.23
C TYR A 170 -5.02 16.70 0.66
N ALA A 171 -5.95 17.57 1.07
CA ALA A 171 -5.91 18.99 0.75
C ALA A 171 -4.63 19.67 1.26
N ASP A 172 -4.24 19.39 2.50
CA ASP A 172 -3.03 19.91 3.12
C ASP A 172 -1.77 19.36 2.42
N ALA A 173 -1.77 18.07 2.07
CA ALA A 173 -0.69 17.48 1.30
C ALA A 173 -0.56 18.12 -0.08
N ALA A 174 -1.68 18.47 -0.72
CA ALA A 174 -1.70 19.11 -2.02
C ALA A 174 -1.14 20.53 -1.98
N THR A 175 -1.62 21.33 -1.02
CA THR A 175 -1.16 22.70 -0.78
C THR A 175 0.35 22.72 -0.55
N ARG A 176 0.86 21.85 0.33
CA ARG A 176 2.29 21.76 0.60
C ARG A 176 3.10 21.32 -0.62
N PHE A 177 2.57 20.41 -1.44
CA PHE A 177 3.24 20.02 -2.68
C PHE A 177 3.37 21.21 -3.65
N GLN A 178 2.30 22.02 -3.80
CA GLN A 178 2.30 23.20 -4.67
C GLN A 178 3.26 24.29 -4.16
N GLU A 179 3.23 24.61 -2.86
CA GLU A 179 4.13 25.57 -2.23
C GLU A 179 5.61 25.21 -2.42
N MET A 180 5.92 23.91 -2.36
CA MET A 180 7.29 23.43 -2.54
C MET A 180 7.70 23.39 -4.01
N SER A 181 6.79 23.01 -4.92
CA SER A 181 7.06 22.99 -6.37
C SER A 181 7.31 24.40 -6.92
N ALA A 182 6.63 25.42 -6.38
CA ALA A 182 6.85 26.82 -6.73
C ALA A 182 8.23 27.36 -6.30
N LYS A 183 8.91 26.69 -5.36
CA LYS A 183 10.25 27.05 -4.87
C LYS A 183 11.37 26.26 -5.57
N ASP A 184 11.03 25.26 -6.39
CA ASP A 184 12.01 24.40 -7.03
C ASP A 184 12.52 25.02 -8.34
N THR A 185 13.84 25.03 -8.52
CA THR A 185 14.54 25.70 -9.63
C THR A 185 14.50 24.91 -10.95
N ALA A 186 13.89 23.72 -10.93
CA ALA A 186 13.78 22.83 -12.08
C ALA A 186 12.68 23.24 -13.09
N ASN A 187 11.78 24.19 -12.77
CA ASN A 187 10.71 24.68 -13.64
C ASN A 187 9.83 23.57 -14.27
N VAL A 188 9.66 22.43 -13.58
CA VAL A 188 8.67 21.43 -14.00
C VAL A 188 7.33 21.86 -13.39
N GLY A 189 6.54 22.62 -14.15
CA GLY A 189 5.24 23.16 -13.72
C GLY A 189 4.17 22.07 -13.54
N LEU A 190 4.35 21.17 -12.57
CA LEU A 190 3.39 20.13 -12.24
C LEU A 190 2.44 20.67 -11.16
N THR A 191 1.18 20.87 -11.56
CA THR A 191 0.07 21.07 -10.62
C THR A 191 -0.44 19.71 -10.14
N TYR A 192 -0.53 19.55 -8.82
CA TYR A 192 -1.21 18.43 -8.21
C TYR A 192 -2.62 18.88 -7.81
N ASP A 193 -3.61 18.23 -8.40
CA ASP A 193 -5.01 18.26 -7.98
C ASP A 193 -5.32 16.92 -7.31
N TYR A 194 -5.89 16.96 -6.11
CA TYR A 194 -6.22 15.75 -5.36
C TYR A 194 -7.67 15.39 -5.61
N GLU A 195 -7.97 14.09 -5.66
CA GLU A 195 -9.36 13.64 -5.74
C GLU A 195 -9.98 13.73 -4.35
N LYS A 196 -11.16 14.34 -4.27
CA LYS A 196 -11.92 14.43 -3.03
C LYS A 196 -12.25 13.03 -2.53
N VAL A 197 -12.04 12.79 -1.23
CA VAL A 197 -12.41 11.53 -0.60
C VAL A 197 -13.93 11.50 -0.42
N ASN A 198 -14.62 10.51 -1.01
CA ASN A 198 -16.07 10.34 -0.86
C ASN A 198 -16.43 9.20 0.10
N PHE A 199 -15.59 9.00 1.12
CA PHE A 199 -15.80 8.06 2.22
C PHE A 199 -15.70 8.76 3.58
N ASN A 200 -16.83 8.95 4.26
CA ASN A 200 -16.92 9.63 5.54
C ASN A 200 -17.80 8.92 6.59
N ASN A 201 -18.42 7.80 6.21
CA ASN A 201 -19.30 7.06 7.08
C ASN A 201 -19.11 5.55 6.87
N ASP A 202 -18.54 4.88 7.85
CA ASP A 202 -18.19 3.46 7.81
C ASP A 202 -19.32 2.61 8.41
N ALA A 203 -19.94 1.76 7.58
CA ALA A 203 -21.11 0.99 7.99
C ALA A 203 -20.76 -0.07 9.04
N PHE A 204 -19.54 -0.62 8.99
CA PHE A 204 -19.11 -1.62 9.96
C PHE A 204 -18.83 -0.99 11.33
N ALA A 205 -18.20 0.19 11.35
CA ALA A 205 -18.03 1.00 12.55
C ALA A 205 -19.37 1.35 13.20
N ARG A 206 -20.37 1.77 12.39
CA ARG A 206 -21.75 2.04 12.85
C ARG A 206 -22.43 0.80 13.41
N TYR A 207 -22.25 -0.34 12.77
CA TYR A 207 -22.78 -1.60 13.26
C TYR A 207 -22.19 -2.00 14.61
N LEU A 208 -20.89 -1.84 14.80
CA LEU A 208 -20.24 -2.13 16.07
C LEU A 208 -20.73 -1.18 17.17
N SER A 209 -20.77 0.13 16.91
CA SER A 209 -21.22 1.10 17.92
C SER A 209 -22.70 0.97 18.26
N MET A 210 -23.56 0.66 17.28
CA MET A 210 -24.96 0.33 17.52
C MET A 210 -25.11 -0.83 18.52
N HIS A 211 -24.34 -1.90 18.36
CA HIS A 211 -24.41 -3.05 19.27
C HIS A 211 -23.83 -2.74 20.65
N ILE A 212 -22.82 -1.88 20.75
CA ILE A 212 -22.30 -1.40 22.04
C ILE A 212 -23.39 -0.62 22.77
N TYR A 213 -24.01 0.36 22.10
CA TYR A 213 -25.11 1.13 22.67
C TYR A 213 -26.28 0.24 23.12
N ALA A 214 -26.64 -0.75 22.31
CA ALA A 214 -27.70 -1.69 22.66
C ALA A 214 -27.34 -2.56 23.88
N ALA A 215 -26.08 -2.99 24.00
CA ALA A 215 -25.59 -3.74 25.15
C ALA A 215 -25.65 -2.93 26.47
N ASP A 216 -25.46 -1.61 26.37
CA ASP A 216 -25.60 -0.67 27.50
C ASP A 216 -27.05 -0.23 27.78
N GLY A 217 -28.03 -0.75 27.02
CA GLY A 217 -29.45 -0.37 27.14
C GLY A 217 -29.79 0.99 26.55
N LEU A 218 -28.87 1.61 25.81
CA LEU A 218 -29.02 2.89 25.13
C LEU A 218 -29.65 2.69 23.74
N TYR A 219 -30.90 2.22 23.71
CA TYR A 219 -31.56 1.82 22.46
C TYR A 219 -31.84 2.97 21.48
N ASP A 220 -32.01 4.19 21.97
CA ASP A 220 -32.17 5.38 21.13
C ASP A 220 -30.85 5.75 20.44
N ASP A 221 -29.72 5.65 21.14
CA ASP A 221 -28.39 5.85 20.55
C ASP A 221 -28.05 4.74 19.54
N ALA A 222 -28.39 3.49 19.87
CA ALA A 222 -28.27 2.37 18.93
C ALA A 222 -29.09 2.64 17.65
N LYS A 223 -30.32 3.14 17.78
CA LYS A 223 -31.15 3.52 16.63
C LYS A 223 -30.46 4.57 15.76
N ILE A 224 -29.83 5.58 16.37
CA ILE A 224 -29.11 6.62 15.64
C ILE A 224 -28.00 6.00 14.80
N ASP A 225 -27.21 5.09 15.36
CA ASP A 225 -26.14 4.43 14.60
C ASP A 225 -26.67 3.46 13.53
N LEU A 226 -27.80 2.80 13.75
CA LEU A 226 -28.49 2.05 12.68
C LEU A 226 -28.91 2.97 11.52
N ASP A 227 -29.47 4.14 11.82
CA ASP A 227 -29.83 5.13 10.81
C ASP A 227 -28.60 5.65 10.06
N TRP A 228 -27.47 5.86 10.75
CA TRP A 228 -26.20 6.20 10.12
C TRP A 228 -25.64 5.07 9.26
N MET A 229 -25.77 3.81 9.68
CA MET A 229 -25.42 2.64 8.86
C MET A 229 -26.24 2.68 7.57
N HIS A 230 -27.56 2.84 7.64
CA HIS A 230 -28.40 2.95 6.44
C HIS A 230 -28.02 4.14 5.54
N ARG A 231 -27.64 5.28 6.12
CA ARG A 231 -27.12 6.42 5.35
C ARG A 231 -25.81 6.10 4.64
N ALA A 232 -24.90 5.34 5.26
CA ALA A 232 -23.66 4.91 4.61
C ALA A 232 -23.95 4.20 3.28
N PHE A 233 -24.88 3.25 3.29
CA PHE A 233 -25.32 2.53 2.09
C PHE A 233 -25.98 3.45 1.06
N LYS A 234 -26.87 4.35 1.51
CA LYS A 234 -27.62 5.24 0.62
C LYS A 234 -26.75 6.32 -0.03
N GLU A 235 -25.82 6.89 0.73
CA GLU A 235 -25.05 8.07 0.34
C GLU A 235 -23.70 7.70 -0.30
N GLN A 236 -23.19 6.50 -0.06
CA GLN A 236 -21.92 6.02 -0.62
C GLN A 236 -22.09 4.71 -1.41
N PRO A 237 -22.97 4.65 -2.43
CA PRO A 237 -23.25 3.43 -3.20
C PRO A 237 -22.05 2.97 -4.06
N HIS A 238 -21.01 3.79 -4.18
CA HIS A 238 -19.75 3.41 -4.84
C HIS A 238 -18.89 2.46 -3.97
N ILE A 239 -19.09 2.50 -2.63
CA ILE A 239 -18.47 1.59 -1.66
C ILE A 239 -19.45 0.46 -1.31
N TYR A 240 -20.66 0.85 -0.92
CA TYR A 240 -21.72 -0.06 -0.47
C TYR A 240 -22.67 -0.38 -1.62
N ASN A 241 -22.14 -1.06 -2.64
CA ASN A 241 -22.87 -1.41 -3.86
C ASN A 241 -23.61 -2.76 -3.79
N PHE A 242 -23.90 -3.22 -2.57
CA PHE A 242 -24.54 -4.49 -2.26
C PHE A 242 -25.75 -4.27 -1.34
N GLU A 243 -26.53 -5.33 -1.14
CA GLU A 243 -27.78 -5.25 -0.38
C GLU A 243 -27.53 -4.90 1.09
N ILE A 244 -28.36 -4.00 1.64
CA ILE A 244 -28.24 -3.57 3.04
C ILE A 244 -28.57 -4.77 3.94
N PRO A 245 -27.69 -5.15 4.89
CA PRO A 245 -27.98 -6.27 5.77
C PRO A 245 -29.15 -5.93 6.70
N GLU A 246 -30.07 -6.88 6.88
CA GLU A 246 -31.08 -6.77 7.94
C GLU A 246 -30.40 -6.99 9.30
N VAL A 247 -30.49 -5.99 10.18
CA VAL A 247 -29.83 -6.01 11.49
C VAL A 247 -30.85 -5.71 12.58
N ASN A 248 -30.88 -6.55 13.61
CA ASN A 248 -31.66 -6.33 14.83
C ASN A 248 -30.71 -6.09 16.00
N TYR A 249 -30.97 -5.03 16.78
CA TYR A 249 -30.18 -4.68 17.97
C TYR A 249 -31.00 -4.72 19.27
N TYR A 250 -32.32 -4.93 19.19
CA TYR A 250 -33.21 -5.03 20.35
C TYR A 250 -34.28 -6.11 20.19
N SER A 251 -34.59 -6.82 21.27
CA SER A 251 -35.71 -7.76 21.36
C SER A 251 -36.27 -7.79 22.78
N GLN A 252 -37.60 -7.81 22.91
CA GLN A 252 -38.29 -7.95 24.20
C GLN A 252 -38.38 -9.40 24.69
N GLU A 253 -38.33 -10.35 23.75
CA GLU A 253 -38.69 -11.76 24.01
C GLU A 253 -37.49 -12.70 23.96
N LYS A 254 -36.43 -12.34 23.23
CA LYS A 254 -35.29 -13.22 22.95
C LYS A 254 -33.96 -12.49 23.16
N ALA A 255 -32.92 -13.26 23.47
CA ALA A 255 -31.56 -12.74 23.40
C ALA A 255 -31.15 -12.50 21.94
N ILE A 256 -30.32 -11.48 21.71
CA ILE A 256 -29.73 -11.20 20.41
C ILE A 256 -28.32 -11.77 20.38
N LEU A 257 -28.04 -12.56 19.35
CA LEU A 257 -26.70 -13.04 19.03
C LEU A 257 -26.21 -12.31 17.78
N SER A 258 -25.23 -11.43 17.96
CA SER A 258 -24.58 -10.71 16.86
C SER A 258 -23.27 -11.41 16.51
N VAL A 259 -23.18 -11.86 15.26
CA VAL A 259 -22.02 -12.62 14.76
C VAL A 259 -21.34 -11.81 13.67
N VAL A 260 -20.05 -11.53 13.88
CA VAL A 260 -19.18 -10.90 12.88
C VAL A 260 -18.14 -11.93 12.44
N ALA A 261 -17.95 -12.04 11.12
CA ALA A 261 -16.91 -12.86 10.54
C ALA A 261 -16.12 -12.03 9.52
N LEU A 262 -14.79 -12.09 9.60
CA LEU A 262 -13.88 -11.51 8.63
C LEU A 262 -13.43 -12.64 7.69
N THR A 263 -13.62 -12.46 6.39
CA THR A 263 -13.23 -13.45 5.38
C THR A 263 -12.61 -12.78 4.15
N GLY A 264 -11.84 -13.55 3.38
CA GLY A 264 -11.13 -13.06 2.21
C GLY A 264 -9.76 -12.47 2.55
N ILE A 265 -9.12 -11.92 1.52
CA ILE A 265 -7.80 -11.29 1.61
C ILE A 265 -7.94 -9.88 1.05
N ALA A 266 -7.37 -8.89 1.76
CA ALA A 266 -7.31 -7.51 1.29
C ALA A 266 -6.65 -7.41 -0.10
N PRO A 267 -6.97 -6.36 -0.89
CA PRO A 267 -6.30 -6.13 -2.17
C PRO A 267 -4.80 -5.94 -1.96
N HIS A 268 -4.04 -6.26 -2.99
CA HIS A 268 -2.59 -6.08 -3.00
C HIS A 268 -2.20 -5.08 -4.08
N LYS A 269 -1.00 -4.52 -3.97
CA LYS A 269 -0.44 -3.63 -4.99
C LYS A 269 0.45 -4.40 -5.93
N ASP A 270 0.19 -4.23 -7.22
CA ASP A 270 1.08 -4.63 -8.29
C ASP A 270 1.78 -3.41 -8.89
N ALA A 271 2.99 -3.64 -9.41
CA ALA A 271 3.76 -2.63 -10.11
C ALA A 271 3.26 -2.50 -11.56
N PHE A 272 2.62 -1.38 -11.89
CA PHE A 272 2.29 -1.03 -13.26
C PHE A 272 3.51 -0.35 -13.91
N ASN A 273 4.27 -1.14 -14.67
CA ASN A 273 5.52 -0.71 -15.29
C ASN A 273 5.24 0.05 -16.60
N LEU A 274 5.73 1.27 -16.66
CA LEU A 274 5.62 2.15 -17.81
C LEU A 274 7.00 2.63 -18.26
N ARG A 275 7.13 3.00 -19.53
CA ARG A 275 8.29 3.72 -20.05
C ARG A 275 7.85 4.96 -20.80
N ILE A 276 8.65 6.01 -20.69
CA ILE A 276 8.51 7.20 -21.52
C ILE A 276 9.58 7.17 -22.57
N ARG A 277 9.16 7.30 -23.83
CA ARG A 277 10.03 7.52 -24.98
C ARG A 277 9.71 8.87 -25.59
N THR A 278 10.70 9.72 -25.78
CA THR A 278 10.52 10.98 -26.51
C THR A 278 11.34 10.98 -27.79
N ASP A 279 10.78 11.61 -28.82
CA ASP A 279 11.43 11.84 -30.10
C ASP A 279 11.34 13.34 -30.42
N LYS A 280 12.47 14.03 -30.35
CA LYS A 280 12.57 15.48 -30.56
C LYS A 280 12.32 15.87 -32.01
N ASP A 281 12.64 15.00 -32.96
CA ASP A 281 12.52 15.30 -34.38
C ASP A 281 11.06 15.19 -34.81
N LEU A 282 10.30 14.30 -34.16
CA LEU A 282 8.87 14.12 -34.35
C LEU A 282 7.99 14.92 -33.37
N ASN A 283 8.58 15.60 -32.37
CA ASN A 283 7.85 16.21 -31.25
C ASN A 283 6.85 15.23 -30.62
N LEU A 284 7.32 14.03 -30.32
CA LEU A 284 6.48 12.92 -29.87
C LEU A 284 6.90 12.48 -28.46
N VAL A 285 5.91 12.25 -27.61
CA VAL A 285 6.06 11.59 -26.31
C VAL A 285 5.20 10.34 -26.31
N GLN A 286 5.81 9.16 -26.28
CA GLN A 286 5.13 7.88 -26.17
C GLN A 286 5.23 7.36 -24.74
N VAL A 287 4.12 6.81 -24.25
CA VAL A 287 4.06 6.03 -23.02
C VAL A 287 3.88 4.58 -23.42
N LEU A 288 4.81 3.73 -23.01
CA LEU A 288 4.80 2.30 -23.29
C LEU A 288 4.46 1.55 -22.00
N PHE A 289 3.60 0.55 -22.09
CA PHE A 289 3.40 -0.43 -21.02
C PHE A 289 4.38 -1.58 -21.17
N THR A 290 5.02 -1.98 -20.07
CA THR A 290 5.91 -3.15 -20.03
C THR A 290 5.19 -4.31 -19.36
N GLY A 291 4.87 -5.35 -20.13
CA GLY A 291 4.28 -6.59 -19.64
C GLY A 291 5.22 -7.38 -18.74
N GLU A 292 4.69 -8.39 -18.06
CA GLU A 292 5.48 -9.28 -17.18
C GLU A 292 6.54 -10.09 -17.95
N ASP A 293 6.28 -10.37 -19.23
CA ASP A 293 7.21 -11.00 -20.16
C ASP A 293 8.32 -10.06 -20.65
N GLY A 294 8.28 -8.79 -20.24
CA GLY A 294 9.22 -7.74 -20.65
C GLY A 294 8.88 -7.10 -22.00
N ASN A 295 7.79 -7.50 -22.66
CA ASN A 295 7.41 -6.90 -23.93
C ASN A 295 6.79 -5.53 -23.72
N GLU A 296 7.12 -4.61 -24.62
CA GLU A 296 6.62 -3.23 -24.60
C GLU A 296 5.51 -3.06 -25.63
N SER A 297 4.35 -2.59 -25.17
CA SER A 297 3.23 -2.20 -26.02
C SER A 297 2.93 -0.72 -25.84
N GLU A 298 2.59 -0.01 -26.91
CA GLU A 298 2.19 1.39 -26.81
C GLU A 298 0.91 1.51 -25.96
N TYR A 299 1.00 2.32 -24.90
CA TYR A 299 -0.12 2.62 -24.02
C TYR A 299 -0.84 3.89 -24.46
N THR A 300 -0.08 4.96 -24.74
CA THR A 300 -0.60 6.20 -25.33
C THR A 300 0.54 7.04 -25.91
N HIS A 301 0.22 8.09 -26.68
CA HIS A 301 1.19 9.09 -27.11
C HIS A 301 0.61 10.50 -27.11
N PHE A 302 1.50 11.48 -27.07
CA PHE A 302 1.19 12.90 -27.12
C PHE A 302 2.10 13.60 -28.13
N ALA A 303 1.53 14.46 -28.97
CA ALA A 303 2.30 15.36 -29.83
C ALA A 303 2.69 16.60 -29.02
N LEU A 304 3.90 16.60 -28.47
CA LEU A 304 4.42 17.65 -27.58
C LEU A 304 5.86 17.98 -27.97
N PRO A 305 6.21 19.28 -28.10
CA PRO A 305 7.58 19.68 -28.34
C PRO A 305 8.51 19.20 -27.23
N VAL A 306 9.57 18.49 -27.60
CA VAL A 306 10.58 17.98 -26.66
C VAL A 306 11.97 18.37 -27.10
N SER A 307 12.81 18.78 -26.15
CA SER A 307 14.15 19.31 -26.43
C SER A 307 15.22 18.22 -26.59
N SER A 308 14.89 16.96 -26.32
CA SER A 308 15.82 15.83 -26.36
C SER A 308 15.07 14.50 -26.39
N ASP A 309 15.77 13.46 -26.86
CA ASP A 309 15.30 12.09 -26.83
C ASP A 309 15.57 11.49 -25.46
N TYR A 310 14.51 11.04 -24.80
CA TYR A 310 14.51 10.42 -23.50
C TYR A 310 13.94 9.01 -23.63
N TYR A 311 14.53 8.09 -22.86
CA TYR A 311 13.99 6.75 -22.68
C TYR A 311 14.23 6.35 -21.23
N PHE A 312 13.17 6.29 -20.44
CA PHE A 312 13.28 5.94 -19.03
C PHE A 312 12.04 5.18 -18.56
N LYS A 313 12.28 4.23 -17.65
CA LYS A 313 11.23 3.50 -16.95
C LYS A 313 10.67 4.34 -15.80
N PHE A 314 9.41 4.14 -15.50
CA PHE A 314 8.79 4.49 -14.23
C PHE A 314 7.74 3.45 -13.87
N ALA A 315 7.49 3.22 -12.59
CA ALA A 315 6.48 2.29 -12.15
C ALA A 315 5.52 2.98 -11.19
N VAL A 316 4.23 2.70 -11.35
CA VAL A 316 3.19 3.20 -10.45
C VAL A 316 2.44 2.04 -9.81
N PRO A 317 2.05 2.12 -8.53
CA PRO A 317 1.28 1.06 -7.92
C PRO A 317 -0.13 1.01 -8.51
N LYS A 318 -0.70 -0.20 -8.54
CA LYS A 318 -2.10 -0.46 -8.88
C LYS A 318 -2.67 -1.45 -7.88
N LEU A 319 -3.81 -1.13 -7.28
CA LEU A 319 -4.54 -2.08 -6.43
C LEU A 319 -5.20 -3.17 -7.28
N VAL A 320 -5.04 -4.41 -6.84
CA VAL A 320 -5.58 -5.61 -7.45
C VAL A 320 -6.32 -6.42 -6.38
N ASP A 321 -7.61 -6.62 -6.62
CA ASP A 321 -8.51 -7.34 -5.73
C ASP A 321 -8.17 -8.84 -5.70
N LYS A 322 -8.44 -9.45 -4.54
CA LYS A 322 -8.41 -10.90 -4.38
C LYS A 322 -9.81 -11.37 -4.04
N LEU A 323 -10.31 -12.32 -4.82
CA LEU A 323 -11.61 -12.92 -4.56
C LEU A 323 -11.55 -13.77 -3.29
N SER A 324 -12.63 -13.74 -2.51
CA SER A 324 -12.82 -14.66 -1.39
C SER A 324 -13.23 -16.04 -1.91
N ASP A 325 -12.63 -17.09 -1.34
CA ASP A 325 -13.07 -18.48 -1.57
C ASP A 325 -14.35 -18.82 -0.76
N VAL A 326 -14.79 -17.92 0.12
CA VAL A 326 -15.99 -18.08 0.94
C VAL A 326 -17.20 -17.50 0.22
N TYR A 327 -18.13 -18.36 -0.19
CA TYR A 327 -19.38 -17.94 -0.84
C TYR A 327 -20.50 -17.56 0.15
N GLU A 328 -20.60 -18.27 1.27
CA GLU A 328 -21.67 -18.10 2.26
C GLU A 328 -21.19 -18.54 3.65
N ILE A 329 -21.65 -17.84 4.71
CA ILE A 329 -21.40 -18.23 6.10
C ILE A 329 -22.74 -18.51 6.77
N LYS A 330 -22.90 -19.73 7.28
CA LYS A 330 -24.10 -20.20 7.99
C LYS A 330 -23.79 -20.32 9.48
N VAL A 331 -24.72 -19.87 10.30
CA VAL A 331 -24.62 -19.98 11.77
C VAL A 331 -25.51 -21.12 12.23
N PHE A 332 -24.95 -22.00 13.04
CA PHE A 332 -25.67 -23.12 13.66
C PHE A 332 -25.63 -23.00 15.18
N ALA A 333 -26.72 -23.36 15.84
CA ALA A 333 -26.77 -23.58 17.28
C ALA A 333 -27.35 -24.97 17.53
N ASN A 334 -26.63 -25.83 18.26
CA ASN A 334 -27.01 -27.24 18.49
C ASN A 334 -27.37 -27.98 17.19
N ASP A 335 -26.52 -27.83 16.15
CA ASP A 335 -26.71 -28.40 14.81
C ASP A 335 -27.93 -27.88 14.01
N GLU A 336 -28.72 -26.95 14.57
CA GLU A 336 -29.81 -26.29 13.85
C GLU A 336 -29.35 -24.98 13.20
N PRO A 337 -29.64 -24.73 11.91
CA PRO A 337 -29.29 -23.48 11.26
C PRO A 337 -30.14 -22.33 11.83
N ILE A 338 -29.49 -21.34 12.44
CA ILE A 338 -30.15 -20.18 13.05
C ILE A 338 -30.03 -18.90 12.23
N GLY A 339 -29.19 -18.89 11.19
CA GLY A 339 -29.04 -17.72 10.34
C GLY A 339 -27.94 -17.85 9.29
N ARG A 340 -27.84 -16.81 8.47
CA ARG A 340 -26.81 -16.60 7.47
C ARG A 340 -26.25 -15.20 7.65
N LEU A 341 -24.94 -15.03 7.48
CA LEU A 341 -24.35 -13.69 7.54
C LEU A 341 -24.57 -12.98 6.20
N SER A 342 -24.83 -11.69 6.28
CA SER A 342 -24.85 -10.78 5.13
C SER A 342 -23.58 -9.94 5.13
N LEU A 343 -23.10 -9.57 3.95
CA LEU A 343 -21.95 -8.67 3.81
C LEU A 343 -22.33 -7.29 4.34
N ILE A 344 -21.54 -6.76 5.27
CA ILE A 344 -21.72 -5.38 5.78
C ILE A 344 -20.70 -4.41 5.18
N GLU A 345 -19.51 -4.91 4.86
CA GLU A 345 -18.44 -4.09 4.31
C GLU A 345 -17.49 -4.92 3.45
N ASP A 346 -17.13 -4.38 2.28
CA ASP A 346 -16.07 -4.89 1.44
C ASP A 346 -14.83 -3.99 1.58
N ILE A 347 -13.81 -4.49 2.29
CA ILE A 347 -12.55 -3.80 2.53
C ILE A 347 -11.88 -3.39 1.21
N SER A 348 -12.07 -4.15 0.13
CA SER A 348 -11.49 -3.82 -1.18
C SER A 348 -12.07 -2.52 -1.72
N LYS A 349 -13.39 -2.30 -1.56
CA LYS A 349 -14.06 -1.06 -1.98
C LYS A 349 -13.54 0.14 -1.20
N VAL A 350 -13.41 -0.01 0.11
CA VAL A 350 -12.82 1.02 0.99
C VAL A 350 -11.37 1.31 0.61
N ALA A 351 -10.59 0.26 0.32
CA ALA A 351 -9.20 0.39 -0.11
C ALA A 351 -9.07 1.14 -1.45
N HIS A 352 -9.91 0.84 -2.45
CA HIS A 352 -9.92 1.58 -3.71
C HIS A 352 -10.29 3.04 -3.54
N GLU A 353 -11.35 3.34 -2.78
CA GLU A 353 -11.79 4.72 -2.56
C GLU A 353 -10.72 5.56 -1.86
N THR A 354 -10.16 5.03 -0.76
CA THR A 354 -9.10 5.73 -0.03
C THR A 354 -7.79 5.83 -0.83
N TYR A 355 -7.46 4.81 -1.63
CA TYR A 355 -6.28 4.84 -2.48
C TYR A 355 -6.41 5.85 -3.64
N ASN A 356 -7.59 6.00 -4.24
CA ASN A 356 -7.82 6.94 -5.34
C ASN A 356 -7.48 8.39 -4.93
N ALA A 357 -7.87 8.80 -3.72
CA ALA A 357 -7.54 10.13 -3.17
C ALA A 357 -6.02 10.41 -3.09
N LYS A 358 -5.22 9.37 -2.84
CA LYS A 358 -3.75 9.44 -2.74
C LYS A 358 -3.03 9.22 -4.06
N LYS A 359 -3.65 8.47 -4.97
CA LYS A 359 -3.05 7.90 -6.19
C LYS A 359 -2.40 8.97 -7.05
N SER A 360 -3.08 10.09 -7.28
CA SER A 360 -2.58 11.20 -8.09
C SER A 360 -1.28 11.79 -7.52
N LEU A 361 -1.15 11.93 -6.20
CA LEU A 361 0.09 12.39 -5.55
C LEU A 361 1.24 11.39 -5.76
N VAL A 362 0.95 10.11 -5.57
CA VAL A 362 1.94 9.03 -5.75
C VAL A 362 2.43 9.03 -7.20
N TYR A 363 1.52 9.18 -8.16
CA TYR A 363 1.84 9.12 -9.59
C TYR A 363 2.69 10.32 -10.00
N ILE A 364 2.33 11.52 -9.56
CA ILE A 364 3.11 12.75 -9.82
C ILE A 364 4.51 12.64 -9.23
N ARG A 365 4.66 12.10 -8.01
CA ARG A 365 5.97 11.89 -7.39
C ARG A 365 6.81 10.89 -8.17
N SER A 366 6.25 9.72 -8.51
CA SER A 366 6.95 8.71 -9.31
C SER A 366 7.39 9.25 -10.67
N PHE A 367 6.48 9.94 -11.37
CA PHE A 367 6.77 10.55 -12.66
C PHE A 367 7.85 11.64 -12.58
N SER A 368 7.76 12.55 -11.60
CA SER A 368 8.74 13.63 -11.39
C SER A 368 10.14 13.06 -11.12
N ARG A 369 10.21 12.02 -10.30
CA ARG A 369 11.46 11.31 -9.98
C ARG A 369 12.06 10.65 -11.21
N ALA A 370 11.22 9.98 -12.01
CA ALA A 370 11.65 9.33 -13.23
C ALA A 370 12.21 10.32 -14.25
N ILE A 371 11.55 11.48 -14.44
CA ILE A 371 12.07 12.60 -15.24
C ILE A 371 13.43 13.04 -14.70
N TYR A 372 13.54 13.33 -13.40
CA TYR A 372 14.78 13.80 -12.80
C TYR A 372 15.93 12.81 -13.00
N LYS A 373 15.69 11.52 -12.70
CA LYS A 373 16.66 10.44 -12.94
C LYS A 373 17.03 10.33 -14.41
N GLY A 374 16.06 10.41 -15.31
CA GLY A 374 16.29 10.41 -16.77
C GLY A 374 17.17 11.57 -17.23
N LEU A 375 16.94 12.78 -16.71
CA LEU A 375 17.77 13.96 -16.98
C LEU A 375 19.20 13.80 -16.46
N VAL A 376 19.37 13.26 -15.24
CA VAL A 376 20.68 12.97 -14.64
C VAL A 376 21.41 11.90 -15.45
N ALA A 377 20.72 10.81 -15.80
CA ALA A 377 21.26 9.73 -16.61
C ALA A 377 21.73 10.25 -17.97
N ASN A 378 20.93 11.09 -18.65
CA ASN A 378 21.32 11.69 -19.93
C ASN A 378 22.57 12.58 -19.79
N LYS A 379 22.67 13.40 -18.73
CA LYS A 379 23.88 14.19 -18.43
C LYS A 379 25.10 13.29 -18.18
N MET A 380 24.94 12.19 -17.44
CA MET A 380 26.00 11.21 -17.20
C MET A 380 26.45 10.52 -18.49
N LYS A 381 25.51 10.10 -19.35
CA LYS A 381 25.80 9.51 -20.66
C LYS A 381 26.59 10.44 -21.56
N LYS A 382 26.23 11.74 -21.61
CA LYS A 382 26.97 12.76 -22.37
C LYS A 382 28.41 12.92 -21.88
N LYS A 383 28.67 12.83 -20.57
CA LYS A 383 30.03 12.89 -19.99
C LYS A 383 30.82 11.59 -20.16
N ALA A 384 30.13 10.44 -20.14
CA ALA A 384 30.74 9.12 -20.27
C ALA A 384 31.02 8.72 -21.72
N ASP A 385 30.56 9.52 -22.68
CA ASP A 385 30.71 9.26 -24.10
C ASP A 385 32.15 9.48 -24.56
N SER A 386 32.97 8.43 -24.46
CA SER A 386 34.33 8.41 -24.99
C SER A 386 34.40 7.90 -26.44
N GLY A 387 33.26 7.64 -27.10
CA GLY A 387 33.19 6.95 -28.39
C GLY A 387 33.53 5.46 -28.30
N GLY A 388 33.19 4.71 -29.35
CA GLY A 388 33.48 3.28 -29.50
C GLY A 388 32.74 2.36 -28.51
N LEU A 389 33.13 1.08 -28.49
CA LEU A 389 32.50 0.03 -27.66
C LEU A 389 32.55 0.33 -26.16
N ALA A 390 33.64 0.95 -25.68
CA ALA A 390 33.80 1.33 -24.28
C ALA A 390 32.81 2.44 -23.85
N GLY A 391 32.56 3.42 -24.72
CA GLY A 391 31.54 4.45 -24.49
C GLY A 391 30.12 3.84 -24.48
N TRP A 392 29.85 2.91 -25.39
CA TRP A 392 28.58 2.19 -25.43
C TRP A 392 28.32 1.35 -24.17
N LEU A 393 29.31 0.56 -23.71
CA LEU A 393 29.19 -0.24 -22.48
C LEU A 393 28.94 0.62 -21.24
N LYS A 394 29.59 1.79 -21.13
CA LYS A 394 29.35 2.73 -20.03
C LYS A 394 27.94 3.29 -20.06
N LYS A 395 27.42 3.66 -21.23
CA LYS A 395 26.03 4.13 -21.38
C LYS A 395 25.02 3.03 -21.02
N ALA A 396 25.25 1.80 -21.47
CA ALA A 396 24.42 0.65 -21.12
C ALA A 396 24.44 0.34 -19.61
N ALA A 397 25.60 0.42 -18.97
CA ALA A 397 25.71 0.22 -17.51
C ALA A 397 24.96 1.30 -16.71
N ILE A 398 24.97 2.56 -17.19
CA ILE A 398 24.18 3.65 -16.60
C ILE A 398 22.69 3.36 -16.71
N ASP A 399 22.23 2.87 -17.86
CA ASP A 399 20.81 2.52 -18.07
C ASP A 399 20.35 1.37 -17.18
N VAL A 400 21.12 0.28 -17.15
CA VAL A 400 20.81 -0.86 -16.28
C VAL A 400 20.80 -0.46 -14.81
N GLY A 401 21.75 0.38 -14.38
CA GLY A 401 21.81 0.89 -13.02
C GLY A 401 20.60 1.78 -12.67
N MET A 402 20.14 2.61 -13.60
CA MET A 402 18.96 3.47 -13.39
C MET A 402 17.67 2.64 -13.33
N ASP A 403 17.46 1.74 -14.28
CA ASP A 403 16.29 0.85 -14.32
C ASP A 403 16.20 -0.03 -13.07
N ALA A 404 17.33 -0.53 -12.55
CA ALA A 404 17.36 -1.33 -11.31
C ALA A 404 16.94 -0.54 -10.05
N THR A 405 17.06 0.79 -10.07
CA THR A 405 16.63 1.65 -8.95
C THR A 405 15.17 2.08 -9.04
N GLU A 406 14.47 1.74 -10.12
CA GLU A 406 13.10 2.16 -10.39
C GLU A 406 12.12 1.00 -10.15
N ASN A 407 11.53 1.01 -8.96
CA ASN A 407 10.47 0.09 -8.56
C ASN A 407 9.31 0.88 -7.96
N ALA A 408 8.08 0.41 -8.17
CA ALA A 408 6.90 0.92 -7.48
C ALA A 408 6.95 0.55 -5.99
N ASP A 409 6.29 1.38 -5.18
CA ASP A 409 6.19 1.27 -3.72
C ASP A 409 5.10 0.27 -3.26
#